data_AF-A0A653U5P3-F1
#
_entry.id   AF-A0A653U5P3-F1
#
_cell.length_a   1.000
_cell.length_b   1.000
_cell.length_c   1.000
_cell.angle_alpha   90.00
_cell.angle_beta   90.00
_cell.angle_gamma   90.00
#
_symmetry.space_group_name_H-M   'P 1'
#
loop_
_entity.id
_entity.type
_entity.pdbx_description
1 polymer ?
#
loop_
_entity_poly.entity_id
_entity_poly.type
_entity_poly.pdbx_seq_one_letter_code
_entity_poly.pdbx_strand_id
1 'polypeptide(L)'
;MGPKESTGRRRALSHVRTLAIGVVGLLALSGCVSEPAPPPVTVVVTQQPDPSPSVAPVPTSTARDALPPEPAPIVPNAPAEPAEPIPEGPAFDLGPRDGALGPVVSDADGNPISYTVVAGDVFFDIAQRFDLPQQQLLRMNPSIPGFGLDIYIGDIVNLDWTTTR
;
A
#
# COMPACT_ATOMS: atom_id res chain seq x y z
N MET A 1 10.36 46.00 -43.01
CA MET A 1 10.64 47.43 -42.82
C MET A 1 9.57 48.22 -43.57
N GLY A 2 8.63 48.82 -42.84
CA GLY A 2 7.63 49.79 -43.31
C GLY A 2 6.24 49.25 -43.68
N PRO A 3 5.16 50.08 -43.63
CA PRO A 3 4.75 50.89 -42.47
C PRO A 3 3.20 50.97 -42.24
N LYS A 4 2.80 51.30 -40.99
CA LYS A 4 1.64 52.13 -40.53
C LYS A 4 0.25 51.46 -40.46
N GLU A 5 -0.25 51.13 -39.26
CA GLU A 5 -0.90 52.02 -38.26
C GLU A 5 -2.16 52.73 -38.80
N SER A 6 -3.34 52.18 -38.49
CA SER A 6 -4.62 52.86 -38.63
C SER A 6 -5.02 53.52 -37.30
N THR A 7 -5.19 54.83 -37.40
CA THR A 7 -5.64 55.78 -36.39
C THR A 7 -7.14 55.62 -36.10
N GLY A 8 -7.55 55.71 -34.83
CA GLY A 8 -8.96 55.73 -34.42
C GLY A 8 -9.19 56.26 -33.01
N ARG A 9 -8.97 57.57 -32.84
CA ARG A 9 -9.09 58.33 -31.59
C ARG A 9 -10.55 58.74 -31.34
N ARG A 10 -11.16 58.41 -30.20
CA ARG A 10 -12.16 59.27 -29.53
C ARG A 10 -12.02 59.18 -28.01
N ARG A 11 -11.69 60.32 -27.42
CA ARG A 11 -11.76 60.63 -25.98
C ARG A 11 -13.16 61.16 -25.66
N ALA A 12 -13.66 60.85 -24.45
CA ALA A 12 -14.46 61.72 -23.56
C ALA A 12 -14.87 60.82 -22.36
N LEU A 13 -14.41 61.02 -21.10
CA LEU A 13 -14.87 62.04 -20.12
C LEU A 13 -16.39 62.20 -20.19
N SER A 14 -17.20 62.05 -19.16
CA SER A 14 -17.07 61.97 -17.71
C SER A 14 -18.51 61.71 -17.21
N HIS A 15 -18.71 61.12 -16.02
CA HIS A 15 -19.75 61.54 -15.08
C HIS A 15 -19.51 60.85 -13.74
N VAL A 16 -18.76 61.56 -12.91
CA VAL A 16 -18.78 61.41 -11.46
C VAL A 16 -20.16 61.85 -10.99
N ARG A 17 -20.85 61.00 -10.23
CA ARG A 17 -21.95 61.43 -9.36
C ARG A 17 -21.63 60.98 -7.94
N THR A 18 -21.34 61.97 -7.12
CA THR A 18 -20.97 61.86 -5.72
C THR A 18 -22.21 61.76 -4.83
N LEU A 19 -22.11 60.89 -3.83
CA LEU A 19 -22.58 61.01 -2.44
C LEU A 19 -24.08 61.09 -2.11
N ALA A 20 -24.57 60.09 -1.39
CA ALA A 20 -25.41 60.31 -0.22
C ALA A 20 -25.09 59.26 0.86
N ILE A 21 -24.78 59.77 2.05
CA ILE A 21 -24.42 59.06 3.27
C ILE A 21 -25.69 58.47 3.90
N GLY A 22 -25.63 57.19 4.27
CA GLY A 22 -26.62 56.52 5.12
C GLY A 22 -25.90 55.58 6.08
N VAL A 23 -25.88 55.95 7.36
CA VAL A 23 -25.12 55.35 8.46
C VAL A 23 -25.94 54.23 9.13
N VAL A 24 -25.25 53.15 9.49
CA VAL A 24 -25.57 52.14 10.52
C VAL A 24 -26.67 51.11 10.21
N GLY A 25 -26.20 49.89 9.93
CA GLY A 25 -26.91 48.64 10.19
C GLY A 25 -25.92 47.62 10.74
N LEU A 26 -25.99 47.40 12.05
CA LEU A 26 -25.16 46.47 12.82
C LEU A 26 -25.24 45.03 12.29
N LEU A 27 -24.08 44.36 12.37
CA LEU A 27 -23.84 42.93 12.53
C LEU A 27 -25.04 41.97 12.41
N ALA A 28 -24.95 41.08 11.42
CA ALA A 28 -25.31 39.68 11.59
C ALA A 28 -24.44 38.80 10.66
N LEU A 29 -23.16 38.64 11.00
CA LEU A 29 -22.45 37.43 10.60
C LEU A 29 -23.09 36.28 11.38
N SER A 30 -24.11 35.64 10.82
CA SER A 30 -24.62 34.37 11.33
C SER A 30 -23.58 33.30 10.98
N GLY A 31 -22.49 33.30 11.74
CA GLY A 31 -21.65 32.12 11.89
C GLY A 31 -22.45 31.12 12.72
N CYS A 32 -22.70 29.94 12.17
CA CYS A 32 -23.09 28.81 12.97
C CYS A 32 -21.94 28.50 13.93
N VAL A 33 -22.02 28.98 15.17
CA VAL A 33 -21.20 28.43 16.25
C VAL A 33 -21.84 27.08 16.57
N SER A 34 -21.14 25.99 16.27
CA SER A 34 -21.55 24.69 16.75
C SER A 34 -21.41 24.70 18.27
N GLU A 35 -22.49 24.36 18.97
CA GLU A 35 -22.49 24.10 20.41
C GLU A 35 -21.34 23.12 20.73
N PRO A 36 -20.49 23.40 21.73
CA PRO A 36 -19.48 22.44 22.18
C PRO A 36 -20.17 21.14 22.56
N ALA A 37 -19.84 20.05 21.86
CA ALA A 37 -20.35 18.73 22.21
C ALA A 37 -20.06 18.45 23.70
N PRO A 38 -21.04 17.93 24.46
CA PRO A 38 -20.77 17.54 25.84
C PRO A 38 -19.61 16.54 25.85
N PRO A 39 -18.76 16.57 26.90
CA PRO A 39 -17.68 15.60 27.00
C PRO A 39 -18.27 14.18 26.93
N PRO A 40 -17.60 13.23 26.26
CA PRO A 40 -18.09 11.86 26.21
C PRO A 40 -18.25 11.34 27.64
N VAL A 41 -19.46 10.85 27.97
CA VAL A 41 -19.69 10.12 29.21
C VAL A 41 -19.02 8.77 29.04
N THR A 42 -17.82 8.63 29.60
CA THR A 42 -17.12 7.34 29.66
C THR A 42 -17.89 6.42 30.61
N VAL A 43 -18.73 5.55 30.04
CA VAL A 43 -19.31 4.44 30.79
C VAL A 43 -18.19 3.44 31.04
N VAL A 44 -17.61 3.48 32.23
CA VAL A 44 -16.65 2.47 32.67
C VAL A 44 -17.45 1.19 32.97
N VAL A 45 -17.47 0.27 32.01
CA VAL A 45 -17.97 -1.09 32.24
C VAL A 45 -16.94 -1.80 33.12
N THR A 46 -17.14 -1.78 34.43
CA THR A 46 -16.38 -2.63 35.36
C THR A 46 -16.90 -4.06 35.22
N GLN A 47 -16.30 -4.84 34.31
CA GLN A 47 -16.47 -6.30 34.34
C GLN A 47 -15.62 -6.83 35.49
N GLN A 48 -16.28 -7.23 36.58
CA GLN A 48 -15.65 -8.03 37.62
C GLN A 48 -15.33 -9.40 36.99
N PRO A 49 -14.06 -9.82 36.86
CA PRO A 49 -13.76 -11.15 36.35
C PRO A 49 -14.34 -12.16 37.31
N ASP A 50 -15.23 -13.02 36.81
CA ASP A 50 -15.78 -14.16 37.54
C ASP A 50 -14.63 -15.16 37.79
N PRO A 51 -14.20 -15.40 39.05
CA PRO A 51 -13.10 -16.30 39.32
C PRO A 51 -13.63 -17.72 39.45
N SER A 52 -14.10 -18.33 38.35
CA SER A 52 -14.27 -19.79 38.35
C SER A 52 -14.29 -20.43 36.96
N PRO A 53 -13.12 -20.73 36.37
CA PRO A 53 -13.06 -21.91 35.53
C PRO A 53 -13.07 -23.13 36.46
N SER A 54 -14.17 -23.90 36.44
CA SER A 54 -14.13 -25.30 36.88
C SER A 54 -13.19 -26.04 35.94
N VAL A 55 -11.91 -26.10 36.31
CA VAL A 55 -10.91 -26.90 35.62
C VAL A 55 -11.30 -28.35 35.88
N ALA A 56 -11.94 -28.98 34.89
CA ALA A 56 -12.05 -30.43 34.84
C ALA A 56 -10.65 -31.02 35.10
N PRO A 57 -10.50 -32.06 35.93
CA PRO A 57 -9.20 -32.65 36.16
C PRO A 57 -8.63 -33.07 34.80
N VAL A 58 -7.51 -32.46 34.44
CA VAL A 58 -6.74 -32.81 33.24
C VAL A 58 -6.52 -34.32 33.32
N PRO A 59 -6.89 -35.13 32.30
CA PRO A 59 -6.53 -36.54 32.32
C PRO A 59 -5.01 -36.58 32.46
N THR A 60 -4.54 -37.21 33.53
CA THR A 60 -3.12 -37.50 33.75
C THR A 60 -2.58 -38.13 32.47
N SER A 61 -1.69 -37.41 31.79
CA SER A 61 -0.98 -37.90 30.62
C SER A 61 -0.16 -39.12 31.04
N THR A 62 -0.73 -40.32 30.87
CA THR A 62 -0.04 -41.61 30.93
C THR A 62 0.90 -41.73 29.73
N ALA A 63 1.93 -40.90 29.69
CA ALA A 63 2.97 -40.92 28.67
C ALA A 63 4.36 -40.81 29.31
N ARG A 64 4.52 -41.33 30.54
CA ARG A 64 5.82 -41.35 31.23
C ARG A 64 6.55 -42.69 31.16
N ASP A 65 5.95 -43.73 30.59
CA ASP A 65 6.54 -45.06 30.45
C ASP A 65 6.76 -45.51 29.00
N ALA A 66 6.55 -44.64 28.01
CA ALA A 66 7.02 -44.92 26.67
C ALA A 66 8.54 -44.72 26.64
N LEU A 67 9.28 -45.82 26.47
CA LEU A 67 10.69 -45.75 26.09
C LEU A 67 10.81 -44.77 24.90
N PRO A 68 11.80 -43.87 24.88
CA PRO A 68 12.04 -42.99 23.74
C PRO A 68 12.05 -43.84 22.47
N PRO A 69 11.37 -43.42 21.39
CA PRO A 69 11.43 -44.16 20.13
C PRO A 69 12.90 -44.31 19.76
N GLU A 70 13.30 -45.53 19.41
CA GLU A 70 14.64 -45.82 18.93
C GLU A 70 14.98 -44.80 17.81
N PRO A 71 16.15 -44.13 17.88
CA PRO A 71 16.49 -43.14 16.87
C PRO A 71 16.43 -43.80 15.49
N ALA A 72 15.65 -43.19 14.59
CA ALA A 72 15.57 -43.67 13.22
C ALA A 72 17.00 -43.82 12.67
N PRO A 73 17.29 -44.89 11.89
CA PRO A 73 18.58 -45.03 11.25
C PRO A 73 18.86 -43.76 10.45
N ILE A 74 20.07 -43.20 10.59
CA ILE A 74 20.48 -42.05 9.80
C ILE A 74 20.62 -42.52 8.35
N VAL A 75 19.53 -42.38 7.58
CA VAL A 75 19.54 -42.57 6.14
C VAL A 75 20.19 -41.32 5.56
N PRO A 76 21.29 -41.42 4.80
CA PRO A 76 21.80 -40.29 4.05
C PRO A 76 20.65 -39.70 3.22
N ASN A 77 20.49 -38.37 3.21
CA ASN A 77 19.55 -37.72 2.32
C ASN A 77 19.73 -38.31 0.92
N ALA A 78 18.62 -38.73 0.31
CA ALA A 78 18.64 -39.23 -1.06
C ALA A 78 19.41 -38.23 -1.93
N PRO A 79 20.29 -38.70 -2.84
CA PRO A 79 20.97 -37.81 -3.78
C PRO A 79 19.93 -36.89 -4.43
N ALA A 80 20.11 -35.58 -4.32
CA ALA A 80 19.21 -34.63 -4.94
C ALA A 80 19.25 -34.86 -6.45
N GLU A 81 18.17 -35.39 -7.02
CA GLU A 81 18.01 -35.38 -8.46
C GLU A 81 17.94 -33.91 -8.91
N PRO A 82 18.57 -33.53 -10.04
CA PRO A 82 18.53 -32.15 -10.53
C PRO A 82 17.07 -31.74 -10.72
N ALA A 83 16.59 -30.77 -9.93
CA ALA A 83 15.27 -30.22 -10.10
C ALA A 83 15.20 -29.56 -11.48
N GLU A 84 14.17 -29.89 -12.27
CA GLU A 84 13.92 -29.17 -13.51
C GLU A 84 13.65 -27.68 -13.21
N PRO A 85 14.16 -26.76 -14.04
CA PRO A 85 13.93 -25.34 -13.84
C PRO A 85 12.43 -25.04 -13.90
N ILE A 86 11.95 -24.23 -12.95
CA ILE A 86 10.56 -23.78 -12.93
C ILE A 86 10.31 -22.97 -14.21
N PRO A 87 9.21 -23.22 -14.95
CA PRO A 87 8.90 -22.49 -16.16
C PRO A 87 8.72 -21.00 -15.86
N GLU A 88 9.44 -20.16 -16.60
CA GLU A 88 9.29 -18.71 -16.53
C GLU A 88 8.05 -18.28 -17.32
N GLY A 89 7.31 -17.30 -16.81
CA GLY A 89 6.02 -16.88 -17.38
C GLY A 89 5.68 -15.42 -17.14
N PRO A 90 4.54 -14.94 -17.67
CA PRO A 90 4.07 -13.58 -17.42
C PRO A 90 3.72 -13.33 -15.96
N ALA A 91 3.70 -12.06 -15.58
CA ALA A 91 3.17 -11.61 -14.30
C ALA A 91 1.64 -11.76 -14.27
N PHE A 92 1.09 -12.37 -13.22
CA PHE A 92 -0.35 -12.44 -12.95
C PHE A 92 -0.66 -11.75 -11.62
N ASP A 93 -1.36 -10.62 -11.65
CA ASP A 93 -1.71 -9.91 -10.40
C ASP A 93 -2.78 -10.70 -9.61
N LEU A 94 -2.36 -11.34 -8.53
CA LEU A 94 -3.21 -12.05 -7.57
C LEU A 94 -3.93 -11.09 -6.59
N GLY A 95 -3.66 -9.79 -6.71
CA GLY A 95 -4.24 -8.73 -5.90
C GLY A 95 -3.32 -8.22 -4.78
N PRO A 96 -3.65 -7.06 -4.18
CA PRO A 96 -2.88 -6.48 -3.09
C PRO A 96 -2.76 -7.42 -1.90
N ARG A 97 -1.59 -7.40 -1.27
CA ARG A 97 -1.28 -8.19 -0.07
C ARG A 97 -0.37 -7.40 0.86
N ASP A 98 -0.24 -7.87 2.09
CA ASP A 98 0.77 -7.33 3.00
C ASP A 98 2.16 -7.47 2.37
N GLY A 99 2.98 -6.43 2.44
CA GLY A 99 4.27 -6.38 1.74
C GLY A 99 4.22 -6.12 0.22
N ALA A 100 3.04 -5.94 -0.38
CA ALA A 100 2.91 -5.53 -1.78
C ALA A 100 1.62 -4.72 -2.07
N LEU A 101 1.50 -3.54 -1.47
CA LEU A 101 0.33 -2.65 -1.55
C LEU A 101 0.45 -1.52 -2.57
N GLY A 102 1.60 -1.42 -3.22
CA GLY A 102 1.93 -0.43 -4.23
C GLY A 102 1.03 -0.49 -5.46
N PRO A 103 0.94 0.64 -6.19
CA PRO A 103 0.14 0.72 -7.40
C PRO A 103 0.79 -0.08 -8.54
N VAL A 104 -0.08 -0.66 -9.37
CA VAL A 104 0.27 -1.42 -10.57
C VAL A 104 -0.13 -0.62 -11.80
N VAL A 105 0.73 -0.66 -12.81
CA VAL A 105 0.42 -0.22 -14.17
C VAL A 105 0.26 -1.47 -15.03
N SER A 106 -0.84 -1.52 -15.78
CA SER A 106 -1.12 -2.57 -16.77
C SER A 106 -1.10 -2.01 -18.18
N ASP A 107 -0.82 -2.87 -19.16
CA ASP A 107 -0.94 -2.55 -20.59
C ASP A 107 -2.41 -2.49 -21.07
N ALA A 108 -2.61 -2.32 -22.38
CA ALA A 108 -3.94 -2.27 -23.01
C ALA A 108 -4.72 -3.60 -22.93
N ASP A 109 -4.00 -4.72 -22.80
CA ASP A 109 -4.57 -6.06 -22.70
C ASP A 109 -4.81 -6.49 -21.24
N GLY A 110 -4.40 -5.65 -20.28
CA GLY A 110 -4.58 -5.84 -18.84
C GLY A 110 -3.41 -6.55 -18.15
N ASN A 111 -2.30 -6.81 -18.84
CA ASN A 111 -1.14 -7.46 -18.24
C ASN A 111 -0.36 -6.48 -17.36
N PRO A 112 0.08 -6.88 -16.14
CA PRO A 112 0.95 -6.04 -15.32
C PRO A 112 2.29 -5.78 -16.00
N ILE A 113 2.67 -4.50 -16.13
CA ILE A 113 3.94 -4.09 -16.76
C ILE A 113 4.89 -3.43 -15.77
N SER A 114 4.37 -2.77 -14.73
CA SER A 114 5.22 -2.23 -13.66
C SER A 114 4.52 -2.07 -12.34
N TYR A 115 5.29 -2.13 -11.27
CA TYR A 115 4.85 -1.93 -9.90
C TYR A 115 5.68 -0.85 -9.22
N THR A 116 5.04 0.06 -8.49
CA THR A 116 5.75 1.10 -7.72
C THR A 116 5.82 0.72 -6.25
N VAL A 117 7.03 0.63 -5.71
CA VAL A 117 7.27 0.27 -4.31
C VAL A 117 6.75 1.37 -3.39
N VAL A 118 5.97 1.00 -2.37
CA VAL A 118 5.50 1.90 -1.30
C VAL A 118 6.01 1.46 0.07
N ALA A 119 5.72 2.27 1.10
CA ALA A 119 6.15 1.98 2.45
C ALA A 119 5.55 0.66 2.96
N GLY A 120 6.41 -0.21 3.50
CA GLY A 120 6.02 -1.53 4.00
C GLY A 120 6.10 -2.65 2.96
N ASP A 121 6.38 -2.33 1.70
CA ASP A 121 6.57 -3.35 0.67
C ASP A 121 7.91 -4.07 0.82
N VAL A 122 7.94 -5.34 0.44
CA VAL A 122 9.16 -6.16 0.36
C VAL A 122 9.17 -6.91 -0.97
N PHE A 123 10.35 -7.05 -1.58
CA PHE A 123 10.48 -7.57 -2.94
C PHE A 123 9.96 -9.00 -3.11
N PHE A 124 10.10 -9.83 -2.07
CA PHE A 124 9.56 -11.18 -2.07
C PHE A 124 8.04 -11.18 -2.18
N ASP A 125 7.35 -10.37 -1.38
CA ASP A 125 5.89 -10.29 -1.42
C ASP A 125 5.38 -9.67 -2.73
N ILE A 126 6.15 -8.75 -3.33
CA ILE A 126 5.89 -8.26 -4.68
C ILE A 126 5.95 -9.42 -5.69
N ALA A 127 7.01 -10.24 -5.68
CA ALA A 127 7.11 -11.40 -6.56
C ALA A 127 5.95 -12.37 -6.39
N GLN A 128 5.60 -12.65 -5.14
CA GLN A 128 4.48 -13.52 -4.84
C GLN A 128 3.16 -12.91 -5.31
N ARG A 129 2.96 -11.58 -5.23
CA ARG A 129 1.77 -10.86 -5.75
C ARG A 129 1.53 -11.13 -7.22
N PHE A 130 2.59 -11.14 -7.99
CA PHE A 130 2.52 -11.32 -9.43
C PHE A 130 2.70 -12.77 -9.89
N ASP A 131 2.64 -13.74 -8.97
CA ASP A 131 2.85 -15.16 -9.26
C ASP A 131 4.19 -15.42 -9.98
N LEU A 132 5.24 -14.68 -9.60
CA LEU A 132 6.57 -14.78 -10.22
C LEU A 132 7.57 -15.47 -9.31
N PRO A 133 8.41 -16.38 -9.85
CA PRO A 133 9.62 -16.81 -9.17
C PRO A 133 10.51 -15.60 -8.87
N GLN A 134 10.97 -15.45 -7.62
CA GLN A 134 11.80 -14.31 -7.23
C GLN A 134 13.05 -14.16 -8.12
N GLN A 135 13.65 -15.27 -8.53
CA GLN A 135 14.80 -15.27 -9.43
C GLN A 135 14.47 -14.69 -10.81
N GLN A 136 13.29 -14.98 -11.35
CA GLN A 136 12.83 -14.38 -12.60
C GLN A 136 12.64 -12.87 -12.42
N LEU A 137 11.98 -12.44 -11.33
CA LEU A 137 11.79 -11.02 -11.06
C LEU A 137 13.10 -10.26 -10.89
N LEU A 138 14.11 -10.86 -10.23
CA LEU A 138 15.46 -10.27 -10.13
C LEU A 138 16.13 -10.13 -11.49
N ARG A 139 16.03 -11.14 -12.36
CA ARG A 139 16.60 -11.09 -13.72
C ARG A 139 15.98 -9.99 -14.57
N MET A 140 14.69 -9.71 -14.38
CA MET A 140 13.99 -8.61 -15.05
C MET A 140 14.34 -7.23 -14.48
N ASN A 141 14.98 -7.18 -13.31
CA ASN A 141 15.27 -5.98 -12.53
C ASN A 141 16.72 -5.95 -12.01
N PRO A 142 17.75 -5.96 -12.89
CA PRO A 142 19.15 -6.01 -12.44
C PRO A 142 19.61 -4.74 -11.72
N SER A 143 18.85 -3.65 -11.78
CA SER A 143 19.09 -2.44 -11.01
C SER A 143 18.77 -2.58 -9.53
N ILE A 144 18.01 -3.61 -9.13
CA ILE A 144 17.66 -3.88 -7.73
C ILE A 144 18.77 -4.75 -7.11
N PRO A 145 19.61 -4.18 -6.22
CA PRO A 145 20.72 -4.92 -5.63
C PRO A 145 20.25 -5.79 -4.46
N GLY A 146 21.22 -6.46 -3.83
CA GLY A 146 20.99 -7.19 -2.59
C GLY A 146 20.00 -8.34 -2.72
N PHE A 147 19.80 -8.91 -3.91
CA PHE A 147 18.81 -9.96 -4.17
C PHE A 147 17.37 -9.52 -3.84
N GLY A 148 17.04 -8.24 -4.05
CA GLY A 148 15.72 -7.70 -3.73
C GLY A 148 15.58 -7.20 -2.30
N LEU A 149 16.67 -7.18 -1.52
CA LEU A 149 16.67 -6.62 -0.17
C LEU A 149 16.82 -5.10 -0.17
N ASP A 150 17.46 -4.55 -1.19
CA ASP A 150 17.75 -3.12 -1.31
C ASP A 150 16.73 -2.45 -2.24
N ILE A 151 15.46 -2.42 -1.82
CA ILE A 151 14.39 -1.66 -2.50
C ILE A 151 14.00 -0.43 -1.67
N TYR A 152 13.63 0.63 -2.36
CA TYR A 152 13.25 1.90 -1.77
C TYR A 152 11.87 2.34 -2.26
N ILE A 153 11.20 3.16 -1.44
CA ILE A 153 9.92 3.75 -1.80
C ILE A 153 10.08 4.57 -3.07
N GLY A 154 9.21 4.31 -4.05
CA GLY A 154 9.24 4.93 -5.37
C GLY A 154 10.01 4.15 -6.42
N ASP A 155 10.71 3.07 -6.06
CA ASP A 155 11.35 2.20 -7.04
C ASP A 155 10.29 1.58 -7.97
N ILE A 156 10.65 1.47 -9.24
CA ILE A 156 9.79 0.86 -10.26
C ILE A 156 10.31 -0.55 -10.54
N VAL A 157 9.53 -1.54 -10.13
CA VAL A 157 9.75 -2.94 -10.45
C VAL A 157 9.12 -3.23 -11.80
N ASN A 158 9.95 -3.66 -12.74
CA ASN A 158 9.53 -4.18 -14.04
C ASN A 158 8.85 -5.54 -13.87
N LEU A 159 7.62 -5.65 -14.39
CA LEU A 159 6.83 -6.88 -14.39
C LEU A 159 6.68 -7.45 -15.81
N ASP A 160 7.08 -6.68 -16.83
CA ASP A 160 7.06 -7.15 -18.21
C ASP A 160 8.19 -8.15 -18.46
N TRP A 161 7.81 -9.43 -18.47
CA TRP A 161 8.68 -10.57 -18.74
C TRP A 161 9.24 -10.64 -20.16
N THR A 162 8.71 -9.86 -21.09
CA THR A 162 9.26 -9.73 -22.45
C THR A 162 10.35 -8.66 -22.52
N THR A 163 10.39 -7.76 -21.54
CA THR A 163 11.38 -6.68 -21.43
C THR A 163 12.40 -7.04 -20.35
N THR A 164 13.57 -7.57 -20.74
CA THR A 164 14.72 -7.64 -19.82
C THR A 164 15.49 -6.33 -19.91
N ARG A 165 15.66 -5.62 -18.80
CA ARG A 165 16.49 -4.39 -18.73
C ARG A 165 17.89 -4.67 -18.20
#